data_AF-A0A9Y2KW62-F1
#
_entry.id   AF-A0A9Y2KW62-F1
#
_cell.length_a   1.000
_cell.length_b   1.000
_cell.length_c   1.000
_cell.angle_alpha   90.00
_cell.angle_beta   90.00
_cell.angle_gamma   90.00
#
_symmetry.space_group_name_H-M   'P 1'
#
loop_
_entity.id
_entity.type
_entity.pdbx_description
1 polymer ?
#
loop_
_entity_poly.entity_id
_entity_poly.type
_entity_poly.pdbx_seq_one_letter_code
_entity_poly.pdbx_strand_id
1 'polypeptide(L)' 'MRSSSKDPNVLRMLGAEGNLHDGLGLDKDWAYNIIKNVGNYGEIYEAYMGGGEQGIGIERAGSLNALWTDGGLMYSPPMR' A
#
# COMPACT_ATOMS: atom_id res chain seq x y z
N MET A 1 11.36 2.88 7.98
CA MET A 1 10.45 1.82 7.53
C MET A 1 11.20 0.63 6.93
N ARG A 2 11.92 0.78 5.82
CA ARG A 2 12.67 -0.33 5.18
C ARG A 2 13.88 -0.83 5.97
N SER A 3 14.77 0.06 6.40
CA SER A 3 15.98 -0.31 7.17
C SER A 3 15.74 -0.60 8.66
N SER A 4 14.53 -0.34 9.15
CA SER A 4 14.18 -0.43 10.57
C SER A 4 13.21 -1.57 10.90
N SER A 5 12.66 -2.25 9.89
CA SER A 5 11.70 -3.34 10.10
C SER A 5 12.42 -4.66 10.39
N LYS A 6 11.80 -5.48 11.24
CA LYS A 6 12.20 -6.88 11.48
C LYS A 6 11.19 -7.89 10.91
N ASP A 7 10.10 -7.41 10.31
CA ASP A 7 9.07 -8.26 9.73
C ASP A 7 9.48 -8.68 8.30
N PRO A 8 9.66 -9.99 8.03
CA PRO A 8 10.02 -10.49 6.70
C PRO A 8 9.03 -10.10 5.60
N ASN A 9 7.74 -9.93 5.91
CA ASN A 9 6.76 -9.50 4.91
C ASN A 9 7.02 -8.05 4.48
N VAL A 10 7.33 -7.17 5.43
CA VAL A 10 7.68 -5.77 5.15
C VAL A 10 9.00 -5.68 4.41
N LEU A 11 10.01 -6.46 4.82
CA LEU A 11 11.31 -6.47 4.16
C LEU A 11 11.20 -6.97 2.71
N ARG A 12 10.45 -8.04 2.45
CA ARG A 12 10.22 -8.56 1.08
C ARG A 12 9.45 -7.58 0.21
N MET A 13 8.34 -7.04 0.72
CA MET A 13 7.51 -6.07 -0.01
C MET A 13 8.33 -4.83 -0.40
N LEU A 14 9.12 -4.29 0.52
CA LEU A 14 9.94 -3.11 0.27
C LEU A 14 11.26 -3.42 -0.46
N GLY A 15 11.45 -4.66 -0.91
CA GLY A 15 12.64 -5.08 -1.63
C GLY A 15 13.91 -5.04 -0.79
N ALA A 16 13.87 -5.08 0.55
CA ALA A 16 15.08 -5.29 1.35
C ALA A 16 15.60 -6.74 1.23
N GLU A 17 14.69 -7.70 1.03
CA GLU A 17 15.01 -9.12 0.83
C GLU A 17 14.12 -9.74 -0.27
N GLY A 18 14.45 -10.96 -0.70
CA GLY A 18 13.69 -11.69 -1.71
C GLY A 18 13.81 -11.11 -3.13
N ASN A 19 13.00 -11.65 -4.04
CA ASN A 19 13.11 -11.37 -5.48
C ASN A 19 11.74 -11.19 -6.17
N LEU A 20 10.72 -10.71 -5.44
CA LEU A 20 9.36 -10.45 -5.94
C LEU A 20 9.33 -9.61 -7.24
N HIS A 21 10.32 -8.72 -7.41
CA HIS A 21 10.44 -7.82 -8.55
C HIS A 21 10.80 -8.53 -9.87
N ASP A 22 11.47 -9.69 -9.82
CA ASP A 22 11.96 -10.40 -11.02
C ASP A 22 10.80 -10.78 -11.95
N GLY A 23 9.74 -11.38 -11.39
CA GLY A 23 8.57 -11.79 -12.16
C GLY A 23 7.73 -10.63 -12.69
N LEU A 24 7.94 -9.42 -12.15
CA LEU A 24 7.26 -8.19 -12.57
C LEU A 24 8.08 -7.40 -13.60
N GLY A 25 9.35 -7.75 -13.81
CA GLY A 25 10.25 -6.99 -14.68
C GLY A 25 10.53 -5.57 -14.17
N LEU A 26 10.47 -5.36 -12.85
CA LEU A 26 10.66 -4.07 -12.21
C LEU A 26 11.96 -4.03 -11.40
N ASP A 27 12.39 -2.84 -11.04
CA ASP A 27 13.49 -2.67 -10.08
C ASP A 27 13.11 -3.23 -8.70
N LYS A 28 14.10 -3.75 -7.97
CA LYS A 28 13.97 -4.27 -6.60
C LYS A 28 13.23 -3.32 -5.65
N ASP A 29 13.36 -2.02 -5.87
CA ASP A 29 12.84 -0.97 -5.00
C ASP A 29 11.47 -0.42 -5.42
N TRP A 30 10.81 -1.03 -6.42
CA TRP A 30 9.58 -0.51 -7.03
C TRP A 30 8.50 -0.14 -6.01
N ALA A 31 8.17 -1.03 -5.08
CA ALA A 31 7.11 -0.81 -4.11
C ALA A 31 7.50 0.26 -3.07
N TYR A 32 8.77 0.27 -2.66
CA TYR A 32 9.30 1.33 -1.79
C TYR A 32 9.19 2.70 -2.47
N ASN A 33 9.54 2.79 -3.76
CA ASN A 33 9.46 4.02 -4.52
C ASN A 33 8.01 4.48 -4.69
N ILE A 34 7.05 3.58 -4.94
CA ILE A 34 5.62 3.94 -5.02
C ILE A 34 5.16 4.53 -3.69
N ILE A 35 5.32 3.78 -2.59
CA ILE A 35 4.85 4.23 -1.27
C ILE A 35 5.53 5.54 -0.86
N LYS A 36 6.81 5.71 -1.17
CA LYS A 36 7.54 6.94 -0.87
C LYS A 36 7.02 8.16 -1.63
N ASN A 37 6.63 7.99 -2.90
CA ASN A 37 6.24 9.11 -3.75
C ASN A 37 4.75 9.46 -3.64
N VAL A 38 3.88 8.46 -3.51
CA VAL A 38 2.41 8.66 -3.54
C VAL A 38 1.69 8.15 -2.31
N GLY A 39 2.38 7.48 -1.38
CA GLY A 39 1.75 6.87 -0.21
C GLY A 39 1.11 5.52 -0.52
N ASN A 40 0.50 4.94 0.51
CA ASN A 40 -0.30 3.74 0.43
C ASN A 40 -1.76 4.05 0.05
N TYR A 41 -2.54 3.00 -0.25
CA TYR A 41 -3.93 3.13 -0.68
C TYR A 41 -4.80 4.00 0.24
N GLY A 42 -4.64 3.92 1.56
CA GLY A 42 -5.41 4.75 2.49
C GLY A 42 -5.04 6.22 2.46
N GLU A 43 -3.75 6.53 2.29
CA GLU A 43 -3.27 7.91 2.18
C GLU A 43 -3.79 8.55 0.89
N ILE A 44 -3.73 7.81 -0.22
CA ILE A 44 -4.26 8.28 -1.52
C ILE A 44 -5.77 8.45 -1.43
N TYR A 45 -6.50 7.48 -0.87
CA TYR A 45 -7.95 7.58 -0.75
C TYR A 45 -8.35 8.80 0.09
N GLU A 46 -7.69 9.02 1.22
CA GLU A 46 -7.98 10.17 2.08
C GLU A 46 -7.70 11.50 1.37
N ALA A 47 -6.59 11.59 0.63
CA ALA A 47 -6.20 12.80 -0.07
C ALA A 47 -7.20 13.24 -1.16
N TYR A 48 -7.76 12.29 -1.92
CA TYR A 48 -8.54 12.59 -3.12
C TYR A 48 -10.03 12.26 -3.02
N MET A 49 -10.41 11.27 -2.21
CA MET A 49 -11.80 10.85 -2.03
C MET A 49 -12.36 11.23 -0.67
N GLY A 50 -11.56 11.09 0.39
CA GLY A 50 -11.92 11.34 1.78
C GLY A 50 -11.98 12.82 2.15
N GLY A 51 -11.55 13.14 3.37
CA GLY A 51 -11.55 14.49 3.95
C GLY A 51 -10.26 15.27 3.76
N GLY A 52 -9.31 14.78 2.94
CA GLY A 52 -8.10 15.51 2.58
C GLY A 52 -8.39 16.82 1.83
N GLU A 53 -7.35 17.64 1.65
CA GLU A 53 -7.46 18.97 1.01
C GLU A 53 -8.09 18.93 -0.40
N GLN A 54 -7.83 17.86 -1.15
CA GLN A 54 -8.38 17.63 -2.50
C GLN A 54 -9.57 16.66 -2.49
N GLY A 55 -10.04 16.29 -1.31
CA GLY A 55 -11.06 15.27 -1.08
C GLY A 55 -12.46 15.75 -1.46
N ILE A 56 -13.30 14.80 -1.86
CA ILE A 56 -14.72 15.04 -2.17
C ILE A 56 -15.66 14.60 -1.04
N GLY A 57 -15.12 14.22 0.13
CA GLY A 57 -15.90 13.92 1.34
C GLY A 57 -16.57 12.55 1.34
N ILE A 58 -16.07 11.59 0.56
CA ILE A 58 -16.54 10.20 0.58
C ILE A 58 -15.70 9.42 1.59
N GLU A 59 -16.29 9.10 2.73
CA GLU A 59 -15.63 8.33 3.78
C GLU A 59 -15.22 6.92 3.32
N ARG A 60 -14.02 6.50 3.71
CA ARG A 60 -13.54 5.13 3.44
C ARG A 60 -14.15 4.13 4.41
N ALA A 61 -14.22 4.49 5.69
CA ALA A 61 -14.71 3.61 6.74
C ALA A 61 -16.18 3.25 6.51
N GLY A 62 -16.53 1.96 6.65
CA GLY A 62 -17.89 1.47 6.40
C GLY A 62 -18.30 1.42 4.92
N SER A 63 -17.39 1.74 3.99
CA SER A 63 -17.61 1.59 2.54
C SER A 63 -16.97 0.31 2.00
N LEU A 64 -17.32 -0.06 0.77
CA LEU A 64 -16.65 -1.17 0.05
C LEU A 64 -15.15 -0.91 -0.19
N ASN A 65 -14.72 0.35 -0.11
CA ASN A 65 -13.33 0.75 -0.28
C ASN A 65 -12.49 0.62 0.99
N ALA A 66 -13.06 0.22 2.13
CA ALA A 66 -12.29 -0.16 3.31
C ALA A 66 -11.49 -1.46 3.07
N LEU A 67 -10.49 -1.73 3.92
CA LEU A 67 -9.81 -3.02 3.90
C LEU A 67 -10.79 -4.14 4.19
N TRP A 68 -10.54 -5.32 3.62
CA TRP A 68 -11.36 -6.51 3.86
C TRP A 68 -11.44 -6.91 5.35
N THR A 69 -10.40 -6.63 6.14
CA THR A 69 -10.39 -6.82 7.60
C THR A 69 -11.26 -5.83 8.35
N ASP A 70 -11.59 -4.71 7.70
CA ASP A 70 -12.35 -3.59 8.26
C ASP A 70 -13.77 -3.54 7.67
N GLY A 71 -14.25 -4.66 7.10
CA GLY A 71 -15.59 -4.79 6.54
C GLY A 71 -15.77 -4.32 5.09
N GLY A 72 -14.70 -3.92 4.42
CA GLY A 72 -14.72 -3.57 2.99
C GLY A 72 -14.38 -4.73 2.07
N LEU A 73 -14.06 -4.42 0.80
CA LEU A 73 -13.69 -5.40 -0.23
C LEU A 73 -12.25 -5.24 -0.73
N MET A 74 -11.50 -4.25 -0.23
CA MET A 74 -10.13 -4.04 -0.66
C MET A 74 -9.21 -5.09 -0.04
N TYR A 75 -8.75 -6.00 -0.90
CA TYR A 75 -7.83 -7.09 -0.56
C TYR A 75 -6.63 -7.06 -1.50
N SER A 76 -5.42 -6.98 -0.95
CA SER A 76 -4.20 -7.24 -1.70
C SER A 76 -3.86 -8.72 -1.59
N PRO A 77 -3.70 -9.45 -2.71
CA PRO A 77 -3.08 -10.76 -2.68
C PRO A 77 -1.73 -10.73 -1.95
N PRO A 78 -1.37 -11.84 -1.28
CA PRO A 78 -0.09 -11.93 -0.58
C PRO A 78 1.07 -11.86 -1.58
N MET A 79 1.97 -10.90 -1.40
CA MET A 79 3.21 -10.79 -2.16
C MET A 79 4.25 -11.74 -1.56
N ARG A 80 4.22 -13.00 -2.00
CA ARG A 80 5.09 -14.09 -1.52
C ARG A 80 5.81 -14.77 -2.66
#